data_AF-A0ABD7Z2V7-F1
#
_entry.id   AF-A0ABD7Z2V7-F1
#
_cell.length_a   1.000
_cell.length_b   1.000
_cell.length_c   1.000
_cell.angle_alpha   90.00
_cell.angle_beta   90.00
_cell.angle_gamma   90.00
#
_symmetry.space_group_name_H-M   'P 1'
#
loop_
_entity.id
_entity.type
_entity.pdbx_description
1 polymer ?
#
loop_
_entity_poly.entity_id
_entity_poly.type
_entity_poly.pdbx_seq_one_letter_code
_entity_poly.pdbx_strand_id
1 'polypeptide(L)'
;MNTEFQFECTGVWRPFTAGQTYYYVDLTVSMGYSVWIWTGDSLDSHYAYLNHAFPTWQQADQAHLLAIEYLASNQEKFGFMENEPREGQTVWISNSLYPFWSNSIAYDSSDKLHKQLFKNHILHATEEGAINAAKGLVQFLRKETAQNYFKPLTKAPQNGTKVYVADVTAKDGYKYIIYNSEFEYLLNDRLLFSNMLGAIRASTAMRQLINPPILDTTKKPEPDKQ
;
A
#
# COMPACT_ATOMS: atom_id res chain seq x y z
N MET A 1 3.50 -12.24 24.21
CA MET A 1 3.06 -11.52 23.00
C MET A 1 3.98 -10.30 22.90
N ASN A 2 4.87 -10.24 21.90
CA ASN A 2 5.84 -9.15 21.78
C ASN A 2 5.09 -7.84 21.53
N THR A 3 5.24 -6.89 22.44
CA THR A 3 4.62 -5.57 22.38
C THR A 3 5.05 -4.78 21.15
N GLU A 4 6.23 -5.06 20.59
CA GLU A 4 6.70 -4.48 19.31
C GLU A 4 5.77 -4.79 18.12
N PHE A 5 5.11 -5.95 18.08
CA PHE A 5 4.23 -6.33 16.95
C PHE A 5 2.90 -5.58 16.94
N GLN A 6 2.43 -5.06 18.08
CA GLN A 6 1.22 -4.23 18.14
C GLN A 6 1.46 -2.80 17.63
N PHE A 7 2.71 -2.32 17.65
CA PHE A 7 3.04 -0.96 17.24
C PHE A 7 2.92 -0.75 15.71
N GLU A 8 3.21 -1.78 14.90
CA GLU A 8 3.11 -1.69 13.43
C GLU A 8 1.67 -1.64 12.92
N CYS A 9 0.68 -2.10 13.70
CA CYS A 9 -0.73 -2.19 13.28
C CYS A 9 -1.51 -0.86 13.40
N THR A 10 -0.91 0.20 13.94
CA THR A 10 -1.59 1.50 14.12
C THR A 10 -1.65 2.36 12.85
N GLY A 11 -0.98 1.92 11.77
CA GLY A 11 -0.88 2.65 10.50
C GLY A 11 -1.99 2.37 9.49
N VAL A 12 -3.02 1.59 9.82
CA VAL A 12 -4.18 1.41 8.92
C VAL A 12 -5.02 2.68 8.97
N TRP A 13 -4.79 3.56 7.99
CA TRP A 13 -5.51 4.84 7.87
C TRP A 13 -7.03 4.69 7.67
N ARG A 14 -7.52 3.47 7.44
CA ARG A 14 -8.90 3.14 7.15
C ARG A 14 -9.50 2.30 8.29
N PRO A 15 -10.53 2.78 8.99
CA PRO A 15 -11.30 1.93 9.89
C PRO A 15 -12.20 1.03 9.02
N PHE A 16 -11.74 -0.18 8.71
CA PHE A 16 -12.64 -1.22 8.21
C PHE A 16 -13.53 -1.68 9.36
N THR A 17 -14.80 -1.95 9.07
CA THR A 17 -15.73 -2.47 10.08
C THR A 17 -15.73 -3.99 10.07
N ALA A 18 -15.98 -4.64 11.21
CA ALA A 18 -16.20 -6.07 11.25
C ALA A 18 -17.29 -6.49 10.23
N GLY A 19 -17.02 -7.57 9.50
CA GLY A 19 -17.82 -8.05 8.37
C GLY A 19 -17.60 -7.33 7.04
N GLN A 20 -16.77 -6.28 6.99
CA GLN A 20 -16.48 -5.56 5.74
C GLN A 20 -15.47 -6.32 4.88
N THR A 21 -15.81 -6.51 3.61
CA THR A 21 -14.87 -7.03 2.61
C THR A 21 -13.87 -5.96 2.18
N TYR A 22 -12.60 -6.34 2.09
CA TYR A 22 -11.54 -5.55 1.49
C TYR A 22 -10.69 -6.40 0.55
N TYR A 23 -9.87 -5.71 -0.23
CA TYR A 23 -9.11 -6.27 -1.35
C TYR A 23 -7.66 -5.84 -1.22
N TYR A 24 -6.72 -6.71 -1.54
CA TYR A 24 -5.30 -6.33 -1.62
C TYR A 24 -4.70 -6.85 -2.92
N VAL A 25 -3.71 -6.13 -3.44
CA VAL A 25 -3.06 -6.51 -4.71
C VAL A 25 -2.20 -7.76 -4.48
N ASP A 26 -2.49 -8.77 -5.28
CA ASP A 26 -1.79 -10.05 -5.26
C ASP A 26 -1.45 -10.42 -6.70
N LEU A 27 -0.19 -10.16 -7.07
CA LEU A 27 0.31 -10.40 -8.42
C LEU A 27 0.50 -11.90 -8.70
N THR A 28 0.28 -12.77 -7.71
CA THR A 28 0.43 -14.23 -7.82
C THR A 28 -0.89 -14.96 -8.11
N VAL A 29 -2.01 -14.25 -8.22
CA VAL A 29 -3.31 -14.86 -8.51
C VAL A 29 -3.93 -14.31 -9.79
N SER A 30 -4.75 -15.11 -10.45
CA SER A 30 -5.41 -14.77 -11.74
C SER A 30 -6.20 -13.46 -11.71
N MET A 31 -6.79 -13.10 -10.58
CA MET A 31 -7.57 -11.87 -10.44
C MET A 31 -6.71 -10.62 -10.22
N GLY A 32 -5.42 -10.78 -9.91
CA GLY A 32 -4.53 -9.66 -9.56
C GLY A 32 -4.77 -9.07 -8.17
N TYR A 33 -5.80 -9.54 -7.47
CA TYR A 33 -6.11 -9.19 -6.10
C TYR A 33 -6.70 -10.39 -5.36
N SER A 34 -6.55 -10.35 -4.04
CA SER A 34 -7.14 -11.32 -3.12
C SER A 34 -8.17 -10.62 -2.23
N VAL A 35 -9.18 -11.38 -1.82
CA VAL A 35 -10.35 -10.89 -1.07
C VAL A 35 -10.24 -11.33 0.38
N TRP A 36 -10.53 -10.42 1.31
CA TRP A 36 -10.56 -10.71 2.73
C TRP A 36 -11.77 -10.08 3.41
N ILE A 37 -12.28 -10.73 4.45
CA ILE A 37 -13.36 -10.21 5.29
C ILE A 37 -12.75 -9.79 6.61
N TRP A 38 -12.86 -8.50 6.95
CA TRP A 38 -12.40 -7.96 8.22
C TRP A 38 -13.19 -8.60 9.37
N THR A 39 -12.54 -9.42 10.19
CA THR A 39 -13.12 -10.03 11.40
C THR A 39 -13.14 -9.04 12.56
N GLY A 40 -12.29 -8.02 12.54
CA GLY A 40 -12.13 -7.07 13.65
C GLY A 40 -10.92 -7.38 14.53
N ASP A 41 -10.15 -8.41 14.18
CA ASP A 41 -9.02 -8.84 14.98
C ASP A 41 -7.75 -8.03 14.69
N SER A 42 -6.84 -8.00 15.66
CA SER A 42 -5.53 -7.32 15.52
C SER A 42 -4.70 -7.83 14.34
N LEU A 43 -4.92 -9.08 13.92
CA LEU A 43 -4.29 -9.67 12.74
C LEU A 43 -4.79 -9.01 11.45
N ASP A 44 -6.08 -8.67 11.31
CA ASP A 44 -6.58 -7.99 10.12
C ASP A 44 -5.94 -6.61 9.95
N SER A 45 -5.70 -5.92 11.08
CA SER A 45 -5.01 -4.63 11.07
C SER A 45 -3.56 -4.76 10.60
N HIS A 46 -2.88 -5.82 11.02
CA HIS A 46 -1.55 -6.15 10.54
C HIS A 46 -1.55 -6.43 9.02
N TYR A 47 -2.45 -7.32 8.58
CA TYR A 47 -2.57 -7.69 7.17
C TYR A 47 -2.96 -6.48 6.31
N ALA A 48 -3.93 -5.66 6.69
CA ALA A 48 -4.31 -4.50 5.89
C ALA A 48 -3.23 -3.42 5.85
N TYR A 49 -2.43 -3.27 6.91
CA TYR A 49 -1.29 -2.37 6.92
C TYR A 49 -0.21 -2.84 5.95
N LEU A 50 0.20 -4.11 6.04
CA LEU A 50 1.25 -4.69 5.19
C LEU A 50 0.83 -4.80 3.73
N ASN A 51 -0.43 -5.16 3.47
CA ASN A 51 -0.91 -5.50 2.13
C ASN A 51 -1.64 -4.36 1.43
N HIS A 52 -1.68 -3.17 2.05
CA HIS A 52 -2.23 -1.96 1.46
C HIS A 52 -3.67 -2.17 0.94
N ALA A 53 -4.58 -2.44 1.87
CA ALA A 53 -5.96 -2.79 1.56
C ALA A 53 -6.76 -1.67 0.85
N PHE A 54 -7.56 -2.09 -0.13
CA PHE A 54 -8.52 -1.30 -0.88
C PHE A 54 -9.96 -1.67 -0.49
N PRO A 55 -10.88 -0.69 -0.44
CA PRO A 55 -12.28 -0.88 -0.04
C PRO A 55 -13.15 -1.48 -1.16
N THR A 56 -12.70 -1.41 -2.41
CA THR A 56 -13.45 -1.94 -3.56
C THR A 56 -12.51 -2.70 -4.50
N TRP A 57 -13.04 -3.71 -5.19
CA TRP A 57 -12.26 -4.50 -6.13
C TRP A 57 -11.76 -3.65 -7.31
N GLN A 58 -12.51 -2.64 -7.76
CA GLN A 58 -12.07 -1.76 -8.85
C GLN A 58 -10.80 -0.98 -8.49
N GLN A 59 -10.66 -0.56 -7.22
CA GLN A 59 -9.46 0.14 -6.78
C GLN A 59 -8.26 -0.82 -6.70
N ALA A 60 -8.49 -2.07 -6.26
CA ALA A 60 -7.45 -3.09 -6.24
C ALA A 60 -7.01 -3.49 -7.66
N ASP A 61 -7.96 -3.67 -8.59
CA ASP A 61 -7.67 -3.99 -10.00
C ASP A 61 -6.89 -2.86 -10.69
N GLN A 62 -7.29 -1.60 -10.49
CA GLN A 62 -6.52 -0.46 -11.00
C GLN A 62 -5.10 -0.42 -10.41
N ALA A 63 -4.95 -0.65 -9.10
CA ALA A 63 -3.63 -0.69 -8.47
C ALA A 63 -2.78 -1.87 -8.94
N HIS A 64 -3.39 -3.01 -9.24
CA HIS A 64 -2.76 -4.18 -9.82
C HIS A 64 -2.15 -3.85 -11.19
N LEU A 65 -2.92 -3.23 -12.09
CA LEU A 65 -2.43 -2.81 -13.40
C LEU A 65 -1.27 -1.82 -13.28
N LEU A 66 -1.41 -0.82 -12.41
CA LEU A 66 -0.34 0.16 -12.17
C LEU A 66 0.92 -0.49 -11.55
N ALA A 67 0.77 -1.53 -10.74
CA ALA A 67 1.90 -2.27 -10.17
C ALA A 67 2.68 -3.03 -11.25
N ILE A 68 1.98 -3.65 -12.21
CA ILE A 68 2.61 -4.30 -13.37
C ILE A 68 3.35 -3.26 -14.22
N GLU A 69 2.73 -2.12 -14.52
CA GLU A 69 3.35 -1.02 -15.27
C GLU A 69 4.58 -0.44 -14.53
N TYR A 70 4.50 -0.33 -13.21
CA TYR A 70 5.61 0.12 -12.37
C TYR A 70 6.80 -0.84 -12.45
N LEU A 71 6.57 -2.15 -12.36
CA LEU A 71 7.62 -3.15 -12.52
C LEU A 71 8.25 -3.05 -13.91
N ALA A 72 7.43 -3.07 -14.96
CA ALA A 72 7.87 -2.98 -16.35
C ALA A 72 8.74 -1.74 -16.60
N SER A 73 8.31 -0.57 -16.09
CA SER A 73 9.01 0.71 -16.25
C SER A 73 10.31 0.82 -15.44
N ASN A 74 10.55 -0.11 -14.51
CA ASN A 74 11.73 -0.15 -13.65
C ASN A 74 12.53 -1.45 -13.87
N GLN A 75 12.49 -2.01 -15.07
CA GLN A 75 13.18 -3.27 -15.42
C GLN A 75 14.65 -3.27 -15.01
N GLU A 76 15.42 -2.25 -15.38
CA GLU A 76 16.86 -2.17 -15.07
C GLU A 76 17.13 -2.18 -13.55
N LYS A 77 16.20 -1.63 -12.76
CA LYS A 77 16.32 -1.53 -11.30
C LYS A 77 15.99 -2.85 -10.60
N PHE A 78 15.03 -3.61 -11.13
CA PHE A 78 14.50 -4.81 -10.47
C PHE A 78 14.98 -6.12 -11.08
N GLY A 79 15.51 -6.09 -12.30
CA GLY A 79 16.07 -7.25 -12.98
C GLY A 79 15.08 -8.41 -13.12
N PHE A 80 13.81 -8.13 -13.44
CA PHE A 80 12.86 -9.19 -13.77
C PHE A 80 13.23 -9.85 -15.10
N MET A 81 12.78 -11.10 -15.30
CA MET A 81 13.09 -11.87 -16.50
C MET A 81 12.33 -11.33 -17.72
N GLU A 82 13.06 -10.96 -18.76
CA GLU A 82 12.48 -10.45 -20.03
C GLU A 82 12.06 -11.56 -20.99
N ASN A 83 12.72 -12.72 -20.88
CA ASN A 83 12.44 -13.90 -21.68
C ASN A 83 11.82 -14.98 -20.81
N GLU A 84 10.90 -15.74 -21.39
CA GLU A 84 10.24 -16.84 -20.70
C GLU A 84 11.32 -17.80 -20.15
N PRO A 85 11.27 -18.17 -18.86
CA PRO A 85 12.26 -19.07 -18.28
C PRO A 85 12.25 -20.43 -18.98
N ARG A 86 13.39 -21.14 -18.93
CA ARG A 86 13.44 -22.51 -19.45
C ARG A 86 12.63 -23.44 -18.55
N GLU A 87 12.08 -24.50 -19.14
CA GLU A 87 11.41 -25.56 -18.38
C GLU A 87 12.32 -26.10 -17.26
N GLY A 88 11.79 -26.17 -16.04
CA GLY A 88 12.52 -26.59 -14.83
C GLY A 88 13.52 -25.57 -14.28
N GLN A 89 13.71 -24.41 -14.91
CA GLN A 89 14.61 -23.37 -14.39
C GLN A 89 14.11 -22.84 -13.06
N THR A 90 14.97 -22.84 -12.04
CA THR A 90 14.65 -22.17 -10.77
C THR A 90 14.58 -20.66 -10.98
N VAL A 91 13.43 -20.08 -10.63
CA VAL A 91 13.16 -18.64 -10.68
C VAL A 91 12.65 -18.16 -9.34
N TRP A 92 12.84 -16.87 -9.06
CA TRP A 92 12.46 -16.21 -7.82
C TRP A 92 11.26 -15.31 -8.04
N ILE A 93 10.30 -15.35 -7.13
CA ILE A 93 9.04 -14.62 -7.21
C ILE A 93 9.08 -13.45 -6.22
N SER A 94 8.86 -12.23 -6.71
CA SER A 94 8.66 -11.07 -5.84
C SER A 94 7.26 -11.09 -5.24
N ASN A 95 7.13 -10.88 -3.93
CA ASN A 95 5.84 -10.90 -3.23
C ASN A 95 5.35 -9.47 -2.92
N SER A 96 4.16 -9.10 -3.41
CA SER A 96 3.54 -7.79 -3.14
C SER A 96 2.99 -7.65 -1.71
N LEU A 97 2.89 -8.75 -0.97
CA LEU A 97 2.35 -8.82 0.39
C LEU A 97 3.42 -8.65 1.47
N TYR A 98 4.65 -9.05 1.15
CA TYR A 98 5.74 -9.10 2.12
C TYR A 98 7.03 -8.53 1.50
N PRO A 99 7.45 -7.31 1.88
CA PRO A 99 8.54 -6.59 1.21
C PRO A 99 9.91 -7.25 1.30
N PHE A 100 10.11 -8.19 2.23
CA PHE A 100 11.39 -8.88 2.43
C PHE A 100 11.33 -10.36 2.09
N TRP A 101 10.23 -10.80 1.48
CA TRP A 101 9.99 -12.22 1.24
C TRP A 101 9.95 -12.52 -0.25
N SER A 102 10.66 -13.56 -0.63
CA SER A 102 10.65 -14.14 -1.97
C SER A 102 10.59 -15.65 -1.85
N ASN A 103 9.90 -16.26 -2.80
CA ASN A 103 9.86 -17.72 -2.93
C ASN A 103 10.53 -18.12 -4.24
N SER A 104 11.08 -19.33 -4.30
CA SER A 104 11.56 -19.89 -5.57
C SER A 104 10.66 -21.04 -6.02
N ILE A 105 10.56 -21.19 -7.34
CA ILE A 105 9.84 -22.28 -8.00
C ILE A 105 10.71 -22.84 -9.13
N ALA A 106 10.50 -24.10 -9.49
CA ALA A 106 10.93 -24.61 -10.79
C ALA A 106 9.89 -24.19 -11.82
N TYR A 107 10.31 -23.46 -12.85
CA TYR A 107 9.38 -22.97 -13.87
C TYR A 107 8.77 -24.13 -14.67
N ASP A 108 7.48 -24.01 -14.96
CA ASP A 108 6.69 -24.99 -15.71
C ASP A 108 5.89 -24.20 -16.75
N SER A 109 6.24 -24.37 -18.02
CA SER A 109 5.61 -23.67 -19.14
C SER A 109 4.23 -24.23 -19.49
N SER A 110 3.80 -25.33 -18.89
CA SER A 110 2.42 -25.82 -18.98
C SER A 110 1.50 -25.20 -17.91
N ASP A 111 2.08 -24.72 -16.81
CA ASP A 111 1.35 -24.11 -15.71
C ASP A 111 0.90 -22.66 -16.07
N LYS A 112 -0.41 -22.44 -15.98
CA LYS A 112 -1.03 -21.12 -16.24
C LYS A 112 -0.59 -20.07 -15.21
N LEU A 113 -0.40 -20.47 -13.96
CA LEU A 113 0.08 -19.60 -12.90
C LEU A 113 1.48 -19.12 -13.24
N HIS A 114 2.41 -20.02 -13.57
CA HIS A 114 3.79 -19.66 -13.91
C HIS A 114 3.86 -18.68 -15.10
N LYS A 115 3.04 -18.91 -16.14
CA LYS A 115 2.91 -17.95 -17.26
C LYS A 115 2.38 -16.59 -16.83
N GLN A 116 1.45 -16.56 -15.88
CA GLN A 116 0.93 -15.31 -15.35
C GLN A 116 2.00 -14.57 -14.53
N LEU A 117 2.73 -15.26 -13.64
CA LEU A 117 3.83 -14.66 -12.87
C LEU A 117 4.86 -14.01 -13.80
N PHE A 118 5.18 -14.67 -14.93
CA PHE A 118 6.04 -14.12 -15.96
C PHE A 118 5.46 -12.84 -16.59
N LYS A 119 4.19 -12.88 -17.02
CA LYS A 119 3.48 -11.73 -17.59
C LYS A 119 3.34 -10.55 -16.63
N ASN A 120 3.28 -10.82 -15.33
CA ASN A 120 3.17 -9.81 -14.28
C ASN A 120 4.54 -9.20 -13.90
N HIS A 121 5.63 -9.59 -14.56
CA HIS A 121 6.99 -9.10 -14.29
C HIS A 121 7.49 -9.35 -12.87
N ILE A 122 7.01 -10.42 -12.24
CA ILE A 122 7.39 -10.79 -10.86
C ILE A 122 8.30 -12.02 -10.78
N LEU A 123 8.78 -12.53 -11.92
CA LEU A 123 9.80 -13.58 -11.99
C LEU A 123 11.19 -12.97 -12.17
N HIS A 124 12.14 -13.40 -11.35
CA HIS A 124 13.51 -12.90 -11.32
C HIS A 124 14.51 -14.06 -11.37
N ALA A 125 15.67 -13.82 -11.99
CA ALA A 125 16.74 -14.80 -12.02
C ALA A 125 17.43 -14.98 -10.65
N THR A 126 17.32 -13.99 -9.77
CA THR A 126 17.99 -13.94 -8.47
C THR A 126 17.02 -13.58 -7.35
N GLU A 127 17.25 -14.12 -6.16
CA GLU A 127 16.53 -13.77 -4.94
C GLU A 127 16.59 -12.27 -4.64
N GLU A 128 17.77 -11.66 -4.75
CA GLU A 128 17.96 -10.23 -4.46
C GLU A 128 17.09 -9.33 -5.34
N GLY A 129 17.02 -9.63 -6.65
CA GLY A 129 16.13 -8.93 -7.58
C GLY A 129 14.66 -9.03 -7.17
N ALA A 130 14.21 -10.23 -6.78
CA ALA A 130 12.84 -10.44 -6.30
C ALA A 130 12.54 -9.68 -5.01
N ILE A 131 13.47 -9.65 -4.05
CA ILE A 131 13.33 -8.89 -2.80
C ILE A 131 13.30 -7.38 -3.08
N ASN A 132 14.18 -6.88 -3.96
CA ASN A 132 14.20 -5.46 -4.31
C ASN A 132 12.91 -5.02 -5.02
N ALA A 133 12.39 -5.86 -5.91
CA ALA A 133 11.08 -5.67 -6.52
C ALA A 133 9.95 -5.66 -5.49
N ALA A 134 9.94 -6.62 -4.55
CA ALA A 134 8.94 -6.70 -3.48
C ALA A 134 8.94 -5.43 -2.60
N LYS A 135 10.11 -4.94 -2.18
CA LYS A 135 10.23 -3.65 -1.46
C LYS A 135 9.66 -2.49 -2.27
N GLY A 136 10.02 -2.42 -3.56
CA GLY A 136 9.57 -1.38 -4.47
C GLY A 136 8.04 -1.40 -4.66
N LEU A 137 7.46 -2.59 -4.83
CA LEU A 137 6.04 -2.83 -4.99
C LEU A 137 5.24 -2.40 -3.76
N VAL A 138 5.68 -2.82 -2.56
CA VAL A 138 5.01 -2.46 -1.30
C VAL A 138 5.03 -0.94 -1.12
N GLN A 139 6.17 -0.28 -1.35
CA GLN A 139 6.25 1.19 -1.30
C GLN A 139 5.34 1.86 -2.33
N PHE A 140 5.28 1.33 -3.55
CA PHE A 140 4.39 1.81 -4.59
C PHE A 140 2.91 1.69 -4.19
N LEU A 141 2.49 0.50 -3.75
CA LEU A 141 1.11 0.23 -3.32
C LEU A 141 0.71 1.06 -2.09
N ARG A 142 1.65 1.29 -1.17
CA ARG A 142 1.46 2.22 -0.04
C ARG A 142 1.16 3.63 -0.53
N LYS A 143 1.89 4.10 -1.52
CA LYS A 143 1.71 5.42 -2.13
C LYS A 143 0.35 5.51 -2.84
N GLU A 144 -0.03 4.49 -3.59
CA GLU A 144 -1.32 4.46 -4.30
C GLU A 144 -2.52 4.38 -3.33
N THR A 145 -2.43 3.57 -2.28
CA THR A 145 -3.49 3.52 -1.25
C THR A 145 -3.62 4.84 -0.50
N ALA A 146 -2.51 5.50 -0.16
CA ALA A 146 -2.49 6.81 0.48
C ALA A 146 -3.09 7.89 -0.44
N GLN A 147 -2.72 7.90 -1.73
CA GLN A 147 -3.30 8.83 -2.71
C GLN A 147 -4.82 8.66 -2.82
N ASN A 148 -5.30 7.42 -2.93
CA ASN A 148 -6.73 7.12 -3.01
C ASN A 148 -7.50 7.55 -1.75
N TYR A 149 -6.88 7.40 -0.59
CA TYR A 149 -7.52 7.68 0.69
C TYR A 149 -7.52 9.18 1.04
N PHE A 150 -6.35 9.81 1.00
CA PHE A 150 -6.18 11.21 1.41
C PHE A 150 -6.49 12.20 0.30
N LYS A 151 -6.36 11.80 -0.98
CA LYS A 151 -6.58 12.62 -2.18
C LYS A 151 -5.78 13.94 -2.17
N PRO A 152 -4.45 13.87 -2.01
CA PRO A 152 -3.61 15.05 -2.15
C PRO A 152 -3.69 15.59 -3.59
N LEU A 153 -3.36 16.86 -3.77
CA LEU A 153 -3.23 17.46 -5.10
C LEU A 153 -2.07 16.81 -5.84
N THR A 154 -2.34 16.39 -7.07
CA THR A 154 -1.32 15.80 -7.96
C THR A 154 -0.82 16.76 -9.03
N LYS A 155 -1.49 17.90 -9.19
CA LYS A 155 -1.17 18.96 -10.15
C LYS A 155 -1.15 20.30 -9.44
N ALA A 156 -0.30 21.21 -9.92
CA ALA A 156 -0.20 22.56 -9.40
C ALA A 156 -1.53 23.30 -9.61
N PRO A 157 -2.14 23.86 -8.55
CA PRO A 157 -3.26 24.77 -8.70
C PRO A 157 -2.78 26.11 -9.24
N GLN A 158 -3.71 26.99 -9.65
CA GLN A 158 -3.35 28.33 -10.07
C GLN A 158 -2.76 29.14 -8.91
N ASN A 159 -1.79 30.01 -9.19
CA ASN A 159 -1.30 30.97 -8.20
C ASN A 159 -2.47 31.81 -7.67
N GLY A 160 -2.51 32.04 -6.35
CA GLY A 160 -3.64 32.67 -5.66
C GLY A 160 -4.70 31.69 -5.16
N THR A 161 -4.62 30.40 -5.51
CA THR A 161 -5.61 29.41 -5.05
C THR A 161 -5.42 29.10 -3.57
N LYS A 162 -6.48 29.20 -2.77
CA LYS A 162 -6.46 28.71 -1.38
C LYS A 162 -6.36 27.18 -1.37
N VAL A 163 -5.34 26.66 -0.69
CA VAL A 163 -5.14 25.21 -0.50
C VAL A 163 -4.88 24.91 0.98
N TYR A 164 -4.99 23.63 1.33
CA TYR A 164 -4.82 23.14 2.68
C TYR A 164 -3.57 22.29 2.77
N VAL A 165 -2.74 22.52 3.79
CA VAL A 165 -1.52 21.76 4.06
C VAL A 165 -1.78 20.86 5.25
N ALA A 166 -1.47 19.58 5.14
CA ALA A 166 -1.46 18.68 6.30
C ALA A 166 -0.32 19.06 7.24
N ASP A 167 -0.64 19.46 8.47
CA ASP A 167 0.36 19.97 9.42
C ASP A 167 0.18 19.31 10.79
N VAL A 168 1.11 18.40 11.11
CA VAL A 168 1.12 17.65 12.37
C VAL A 168 1.27 18.54 13.61
N THR A 169 1.79 19.76 13.47
CA THR A 169 1.99 20.72 14.56
C THR A 169 0.78 21.62 14.80
N ALA A 170 -0.08 21.82 13.79
CA ALA A 170 -1.23 22.73 13.89
C ALA A 170 -2.37 22.09 14.69
N LYS A 171 -2.97 22.76 15.68
CA LYS A 171 -4.04 22.17 16.54
C LYS A 171 -5.07 21.34 15.77
N ASP A 172 -5.62 21.91 14.70
CA ASP A 172 -6.68 21.28 13.90
C ASP A 172 -6.16 20.27 12.86
N GLY A 173 -4.85 20.04 12.78
CA GLY A 173 -4.19 19.12 11.85
C GLY A 173 -3.96 19.70 10.45
N TYR A 174 -4.21 21.00 10.25
CA TYR A 174 -3.96 21.64 8.98
C TYR A 174 -3.63 23.13 9.13
N LYS A 175 -3.03 23.70 8.09
CA LYS A 175 -3.00 25.14 7.83
C LYS A 175 -3.55 25.40 6.43
N TYR A 176 -4.06 26.59 6.18
CA TYR A 176 -4.33 27.02 4.81
C TYR A 176 -3.24 27.97 4.35
N ILE A 177 -2.93 27.91 3.06
CA ILE A 177 -2.04 28.85 2.39
C ILE A 177 -2.71 29.34 1.11
N ILE A 178 -2.24 30.47 0.60
CA ILE A 178 -2.53 30.90 -0.76
C ILE A 178 -1.39 30.37 -1.63
N TYR A 179 -1.71 29.45 -2.54
CA TYR A 179 -0.70 28.78 -3.35
C TYR A 179 0.03 29.77 -4.25
N ASN A 180 1.34 29.60 -4.32
CA ASN A 180 2.25 30.20 -5.28
C ASN A 180 3.36 29.17 -5.58
N SER A 181 4.24 29.47 -6.53
CA SER A 181 5.33 28.57 -6.94
C SER A 181 6.34 28.25 -5.82
N GLU A 182 6.44 29.08 -4.77
CA GLU A 182 7.33 28.81 -3.64
C GLU A 182 6.89 27.59 -2.82
N PHE A 183 5.61 27.21 -2.92
CA PHE A 183 5.03 26.05 -2.24
C PHE A 183 5.02 24.78 -3.12
N GLU A 184 5.72 24.76 -4.24
CA GLU A 184 5.78 23.60 -5.13
C GLU A 184 6.38 22.37 -4.44
N TYR A 185 7.27 22.55 -3.45
CA TYR A 185 7.78 21.45 -2.64
C TYR A 185 6.65 20.70 -1.91
N LEU A 186 5.65 21.40 -1.35
CA LEU A 186 4.50 20.77 -0.69
C LEU A 186 3.64 19.97 -1.67
N LEU A 187 3.57 20.40 -2.94
CA LEU A 187 2.87 19.65 -4.00
C LEU A 187 3.64 18.36 -4.33
N ASN A 188 4.95 18.46 -4.48
CA ASN A 188 5.84 17.34 -4.80
C ASN A 188 5.85 16.30 -3.68
N ASP A 189 5.81 16.76 -2.43
CA ASP A 189 5.74 15.93 -1.23
C ASP A 189 4.33 15.40 -0.92
N ARG A 190 3.33 15.72 -1.76
CA ARG A 190 1.92 15.31 -1.60
C ARG A 190 1.28 15.77 -0.28
N LEU A 191 1.65 16.97 0.17
CA LEU A 191 1.15 17.59 1.40
C LEU A 191 0.05 18.64 1.17
N LEU A 192 -0.25 18.97 -0.10
CA LEU A 192 -1.33 19.90 -0.47
C LEU A 192 -2.65 19.20 -0.75
N PHE A 193 -3.75 19.80 -0.30
CA PHE A 193 -5.11 19.30 -0.47
C PHE A 193 -6.03 20.42 -0.95
N SER A 194 -7.00 20.06 -1.80
CA SER A 194 -8.05 20.97 -2.27
C SER A 194 -9.09 21.27 -1.19
N ASN A 195 -9.16 20.46 -0.13
CA ASN A 195 -10.10 20.62 0.96
C ASN A 195 -9.45 20.31 2.31
N MET A 196 -10.02 20.91 3.34
CA MET A 196 -9.58 20.77 4.73
C MET A 196 -9.62 19.32 5.22
N LEU A 197 -10.66 18.56 4.87
CA LEU A 197 -10.88 17.22 5.41
C LEU A 197 -9.77 16.24 5.00
N GLY A 198 -9.28 16.34 3.76
CA GLY A 198 -8.13 15.56 3.29
C GLY A 198 -6.87 15.85 4.10
N ALA A 199 -6.58 17.14 4.34
CA ALA A 199 -5.44 17.57 5.14
C ALA A 199 -5.53 17.10 6.60
N ILE A 200 -6.71 17.21 7.23
CA ILE A 200 -6.95 16.72 8.60
C ILE A 200 -6.72 15.21 8.66
N ARG A 201 -7.29 14.43 7.73
CA ARG A 201 -7.12 12.97 7.70
C ARG A 201 -5.65 12.59 7.57
N ALA A 202 -4.93 13.23 6.65
CA ALA A 202 -3.50 12.99 6.44
C ALA A 202 -2.67 13.39 7.68
N SER A 203 -2.97 14.49 8.34
CA SER A 203 -2.27 14.89 9.56
C SER A 203 -2.59 14.00 10.74
N THR A 204 -3.85 13.59 10.94
CA THR A 204 -4.24 12.64 11.99
C THR A 204 -3.50 11.32 11.79
N ALA A 205 -3.45 10.86 10.54
CA ALA A 205 -2.65 9.73 10.14
C ALA A 205 -1.18 9.90 10.56
N MET A 206 -0.50 10.94 10.06
CA MET A 206 0.90 11.19 10.41
C MET A 206 1.14 11.27 11.93
N ARG A 207 0.20 11.87 12.69
CA ARG A 207 0.27 11.92 14.16
C ARG A 207 0.17 10.55 14.81
N GLN A 208 -0.71 9.67 14.35
CA GLN A 208 -0.81 8.31 14.87
C GLN A 208 0.45 7.51 14.59
N LEU A 209 1.14 7.77 13.47
CA LEU A 209 2.44 7.14 13.20
C LEU A 209 3.55 7.67 14.12
N ILE A 210 3.57 8.97 14.41
CA ILE A 210 4.56 9.60 15.29
C ILE A 210 4.30 9.25 16.76
N ASN A 211 3.03 9.25 17.17
CA ASN A 211 2.57 8.97 18.53
C ASN A 211 1.39 7.99 18.49
N PRO A 212 1.68 6.68 18.41
CA PRO A 212 0.66 5.64 18.34
C PRO A 212 -0.28 5.70 19.55
N PRO A 213 -1.60 5.56 19.34
CA PRO A 213 -2.55 5.51 20.45
C PRO A 213 -2.23 4.32 21.35
N ILE A 214 -2.13 4.56 22.66
CA ILE A 214 -1.98 3.49 23.64
C ILE A 214 -3.27 2.68 23.63
N LEU A 215 -3.18 1.38 23.33
CA LEU A 215 -4.30 0.45 23.44
C LEU A 215 -4.78 0.44 24.89
N ASP A 216 -6.05 0.80 25.11
CA ASP A 216 -6.68 0.73 26.41
C ASP A 216 -6.95 -0.75 26.76
N THR A 217 -5.96 -1.38 27.39
CA THR A 217 -6.02 -2.78 27.85
C THR A 217 -6.95 -2.97 29.05
N THR A 218 -7.60 -1.91 29.56
CA THR A 218 -8.52 -1.99 30.69
C THR A 218 -9.97 -2.22 30.27
N LYS A 219 -10.31 -2.07 28.98
CA LYS A 219 -11.63 -2.45 28.47
C LYS A 219 -11.73 -3.97 28.39
N LYS A 220 -12.53 -4.55 29.30
CA LYS A 220 -12.97 -5.95 29.18
C LYS A 220 -13.65 -6.16 27.83
N PRO A 221 -13.43 -7.30 27.15
CA PRO A 221 -14.20 -7.65 25.96
C PRO A 221 -15.69 -7.60 26.31
N GLU A 222 -16.48 -6.96 25.44
CA GLU A 222 -17.92 -7.00 25.57
C GLU A 222 -18.36 -8.47 25.51
N PRO A 223 -19.22 -8.93 26.44
CA PRO A 223 -19.70 -10.30 26.38
C PRO A 223 -20.49 -10.51 25.09
N ASP A 224 -20.17 -11.60 24.40
CA ASP A 224 -20.86 -12.02 23.18
C ASP A 224 -22.38 -11.99 23.41
N LYS A 225 -23.10 -11.23 22.59
CA LYS A 225 -24.56 -11.26 22.57
C LYS A 225 -24.97 -12.59 21.93
N GLN A 226 -25.39 -13.54 22.77
CA GLN A 226 -26.10 -14.76 22.37
C GLN A 226 -27.49 -14.44 21.80
#